data_AF-A0A356IFU2-F1
#
_entry.id   AF-A0A356IFU2-F1
#
_cell.length_a   1.000
_cell.length_b   1.000
_cell.length_c   1.000
_cell.angle_alpha   90.00
_cell.angle_beta   90.00
_cell.angle_gamma   90.00
#
_symmetry.space_group_name_H-M   'P 1'
#
loop_
_entity.id
_entity.type
_entity.pdbx_description
1 polymer ?
#
loop_
_entity_poly.entity_id
_entity_poly.type
_entity_poly.pdbx_seq_one_letter_code
_entity_poly.pdbx_strand_id
1 'polypeptide(L)'
;VGSNMARAAPFLGSEGPGSALLALGDVKLIHAADDARFALLGGTFVGEGALLRFYVLHCVALPLVIGFLMAIHFWRVRKDGGISGPM
;
A
#
# COMPACT_ATOMS: atom_id res chain seq x y z
N VAL A 1 16.59 4.80 -1.07
CA VAL A 1 16.06 5.18 0.25
C VAL A 1 14.63 4.70 0.43
N GLY A 2 13.65 5.17 -0.37
CA GLY A 2 12.24 4.75 -0.25
C GLY A 2 11.96 3.25 -0.38
N SER A 3 12.61 2.56 -1.32
CA SER A 3 12.49 1.10 -1.48
C SER A 3 13.04 0.28 -0.30
N ASN A 4 14.02 0.81 0.43
CA ASN A 4 14.51 0.16 1.65
C ASN A 4 13.53 0.36 2.82
N MET A 5 12.76 1.46 2.84
CA MET A 5 11.73 1.69 3.87
C MET A 5 10.54 0.73 3.73
N ALA A 6 10.27 0.24 2.51
CA ALA A 6 9.22 -0.76 2.29
C ALA A 6 9.46 -2.08 3.05
N ARG A 7 10.73 -2.45 3.33
CA ARG A 7 11.05 -3.64 4.16
C ARG A 7 10.74 -3.46 5.65
N ALA A 8 10.67 -2.22 6.11
CA ALA A 8 10.35 -1.87 7.50
C ALA A 8 8.85 -1.70 7.72
N ALA A 9 8.00 -1.98 6.72
CA ALA A 9 6.55 -1.88 6.85
C ALA A 9 6.06 -2.77 8.01
N PRO A 10 5.25 -2.23 8.94
CA PRO A 10 5.03 -2.86 10.25
C PRO A 10 4.49 -4.28 10.18
N PHE A 11 3.60 -4.59 9.24
CA PHE A 11 2.99 -5.94 9.10
C PHE A 11 3.35 -6.67 7.82
N LEU A 12 3.90 -5.98 6.83
CA LEU A 12 4.11 -6.52 5.50
C LEU A 12 5.58 -6.45 5.08
N GLY A 13 6.43 -6.01 6.02
CA GLY A 13 7.87 -5.82 5.93
C GLY A 13 8.63 -6.97 6.61
N SER A 14 9.61 -7.59 5.95
CA SER A 14 10.44 -8.67 6.52
C SER A 14 11.37 -8.19 7.64
N GLU A 15 11.62 -6.88 7.69
CA GLU A 15 12.40 -6.16 8.72
C GLU A 15 11.47 -5.28 9.60
N GLY A 16 10.15 -5.35 9.42
CA GLY A 16 9.18 -4.58 10.20
C GLY A 16 9.00 -5.11 11.63
N PRO A 17 8.67 -4.25 12.61
CA PRO A 17 8.51 -4.64 14.02
C PRO A 17 7.38 -5.67 14.26
N GLY A 18 6.35 -5.70 13.40
CA GLY A 18 5.29 -6.71 13.45
C GLY A 18 5.60 -8.00 12.70
N SER A 19 6.75 -8.10 12.02
CA SER A 19 7.21 -9.38 11.43
C SER A 19 7.52 -10.44 12.49
N ALA A 20 7.86 -10.00 13.71
CA ALA A 20 8.05 -10.87 14.88
C ALA A 20 6.72 -11.43 15.43
N LEU A 21 5.61 -10.72 15.21
CA LEU A 21 4.26 -11.17 15.62
C LEU A 21 3.65 -12.14 14.60
N LEU A 22 4.07 -12.05 13.32
CA LEU A 22 3.68 -12.96 12.23
C LEU A 22 4.68 -14.11 12.07
N ALA A 23 5.36 -14.51 13.15
CA ALA A 23 6.19 -15.70 13.21
C ALA A 23 5.44 -16.79 13.99
N LEU A 24 5.31 -17.98 13.41
CA LEU A 24 4.73 -19.13 14.10
C LEU A 24 5.88 -19.96 14.67
N GLY A 25 6.26 -19.70 15.92
CA GLY A 25 7.48 -20.27 16.52
C GLY A 25 8.74 -19.74 15.81
N ASP A 26 9.57 -20.63 15.27
CA ASP A 26 10.80 -20.29 14.53
C ASP A 26 10.58 -19.98 13.03
N VAL A 27 9.35 -20.12 12.51
CA VAL A 27 9.07 -19.91 11.09
C VAL A 27 8.53 -18.50 10.86
N LYS A 28 9.34 -17.66 10.20
CA LYS A 28 8.95 -16.33 9.74
C LYS A 28 7.99 -16.46 8.57
N LEU A 29 6.75 -15.95 8.67
CA LEU A 29 5.80 -16.02 7.55
C LEU A 29 6.14 -15.04 6.42
N ILE A 30 6.91 -13.98 6.71
CA ILE A 30 7.32 -12.96 5.74
C ILE A 30 8.82 -13.09 5.45
N HIS A 31 9.15 -13.42 4.21
CA HIS A 31 10.52 -13.56 3.71
C HIS A 31 10.91 -12.37 2.84
N ALA A 32 12.22 -12.12 2.69
CA ALA A 32 12.73 -11.02 1.86
C ALA A 32 12.35 -11.11 0.38
N ALA A 33 11.97 -12.32 -0.10
CA ALA A 33 11.48 -12.58 -1.44
C ALA A 33 9.96 -12.35 -1.59
N ASP A 34 9.21 -12.28 -0.51
CA ASP A 34 7.74 -12.13 -0.49
C ASP A 34 7.30 -10.90 0.32
N ASP A 35 8.23 -9.95 0.43
CA ASP A 35 8.11 -8.76 1.25
C ASP A 35 7.38 -7.63 0.51
N ALA A 36 6.83 -6.63 1.22
CA ALA A 36 6.24 -5.43 0.63
C ALA A 36 7.15 -4.77 -0.41
N ARG A 37 8.46 -4.75 -0.16
CA ARG A 37 9.45 -4.27 -1.14
C ARG A 37 9.43 -5.08 -2.43
N PHE A 38 9.38 -6.40 -2.35
CA PHE A 38 9.36 -7.27 -3.52
C PHE A 38 8.04 -7.12 -4.30
N ALA A 39 6.92 -7.03 -3.58
CA ALA A 39 5.61 -6.78 -4.17
C ALA A 39 5.58 -5.43 -4.93
N LEU A 40 6.19 -4.38 -4.38
CA LEU A 40 6.24 -3.06 -5.02
C LEU A 40 7.23 -3.00 -6.20
N LEU A 41 8.40 -3.62 -6.08
CA LEU A 41 9.44 -3.54 -7.11
C LEU A 41 9.29 -4.59 -8.24
N GLY A 42 8.71 -5.76 -7.95
CA GLY A 42 8.71 -6.89 -8.87
C GLY A 42 10.08 -7.52 -9.08
N GLY A 43 11.02 -7.29 -8.15
CA GLY A 43 12.38 -7.79 -8.21
C GLY A 43 13.19 -7.38 -6.97
N THR A 44 14.44 -7.81 -6.92
CA THR A 44 15.36 -7.53 -5.80
C THR A 44 15.93 -6.09 -5.85
N PHE A 45 15.95 -5.49 -7.04
CA PHE A 45 16.43 -4.14 -7.31
C PHE A 45 15.41 -3.33 -8.12
N VAL A 46 15.58 -2.01 -8.12
CA VAL A 46 14.79 -1.11 -8.97
C VAL A 46 15.26 -1.29 -10.42
N GLY A 47 14.32 -1.65 -11.30
CA GLY A 47 14.59 -1.86 -12.72
C GLY A 47 13.32 -1.68 -13.55
N GLU A 48 13.32 -2.24 -14.76
CA GLU A 48 12.22 -2.10 -15.72
C GLU A 48 10.86 -2.57 -15.16
N GLY A 49 10.85 -3.69 -14.43
CA GLY A 49 9.64 -4.21 -13.77
C GLY A 49 9.04 -3.26 -12.73
N ALA A 50 9.89 -2.53 -12.00
CA ALA A 50 9.43 -1.51 -11.05
C ALA A 50 8.82 -0.32 -11.80
N LEU A 51 9.46 0.12 -12.90
CA LEU A 51 8.99 1.25 -13.70
C LEU A 51 7.58 1.01 -14.26
N LEU A 52 7.34 -0.17 -14.85
CA LEU A 52 6.03 -0.54 -15.38
C LEU A 52 4.97 -0.61 -14.27
N ARG A 53 5.30 -1.18 -13.12
CA ARG A 53 4.36 -1.27 -11.99
C ARG A 53 3.99 0.09 -11.43
N PHE A 54 4.95 0.99 -11.25
CA PHE A 54 4.68 2.36 -10.80
C PHE A 54 3.88 3.15 -11.84
N TYR A 55 4.13 2.94 -13.14
CA TYR A 55 3.32 3.55 -14.19
C TYR A 55 1.85 3.12 -14.11
N VAL A 56 1.57 1.82 -14.03
CA VAL A 56 0.20 1.31 -13.92
C VAL A 56 -0.44 1.75 -12.61
N LEU A 57 0.29 1.68 -11.49
CA LEU A 57 -0.20 2.12 -10.19
C LEU A 57 -0.55 3.61 -10.21
N HIS A 58 0.25 4.44 -10.85
CA HIS A 58 0.06 5.89 -10.86
C HIS A 58 -0.97 6.38 -11.88
N CYS A 59 -0.98 5.81 -13.09
CA CYS A 59 -1.86 6.28 -14.17
C CYS A 59 -3.23 5.57 -14.17
N VAL A 60 -3.35 4.40 -13.56
CA VAL A 60 -4.59 3.61 -13.57
C VAL A 60 -5.11 3.38 -12.17
N ALA A 61 -4.35 2.70 -11.29
CA ALA A 61 -4.88 2.28 -10.00
C ALA A 61 -5.22 3.45 -9.08
N LEU A 62 -4.28 4.39 -8.89
CA LEU A 62 -4.47 5.56 -8.02
C LEU A 62 -5.63 6.45 -8.49
N PRO A 63 -5.73 6.86 -9.77
CA PRO A 63 -6.84 7.67 -10.26
C PRO A 63 -8.20 6.98 -10.06
N LEU A 64 -8.28 5.67 -10.30
CA LEU A 64 -9.51 4.90 -10.10
C LEU A 64 -9.90 4.81 -8.63
N VAL A 65 -8.95 4.49 -7.74
CA VAL A 65 -9.21 4.39 -6.29
C VAL A 65 -9.62 5.75 -5.73
N ILE A 66 -8.89 6.81 -6.06
CA ILE A 66 -9.19 8.17 -5.59
C ILE A 66 -10.54 8.63 -6.16
N GLY A 67 -10.80 8.40 -7.45
CA GLY A 67 -12.09 8.70 -8.09
C GLY A 67 -13.26 7.98 -7.42
N PHE A 68 -13.10 6.69 -7.12
CA PHE A 68 -14.10 5.89 -6.41
C PHE A 68 -14.35 6.38 -4.99
N LEU A 69 -13.28 6.68 -4.23
CA LEU A 69 -13.40 7.21 -2.88
C LEU A 69 -14.05 8.61 -2.88
N MET A 70 -13.72 9.48 -3.83
CA MET A 70 -14.39 10.77 -4.01
C MET A 70 -15.86 10.60 -4.36
N ALA A 71 -16.21 9.65 -5.23
CA ALA A 71 -17.60 9.38 -5.57
C ALA A 71 -18.41 8.92 -4.34
N ILE A 72 -17.86 8.00 -3.53
CA ILE A 72 -18.48 7.59 -2.26
C ILE A 72 -18.59 8.77 -1.31
N HIS A 73 -17.51 9.55 -1.17
CA HIS A 73 -17.47 10.70 -0.27
C HIS A 73 -18.56 11.72 -0.63
N PHE A 74 -18.66 12.12 -1.89
CA PHE A 74 -19.70 13.05 -2.34
C PHE A 74 -21.11 12.47 -2.27
N TRP A 75 -21.27 11.17 -2.53
CA TRP A 75 -22.55 10.49 -2.35
C TRP A 75 -23.00 10.53 -0.89
N ARG A 76 -22.08 10.27 0.05
CA ARG A 76 -22.35 10.37 1.50
C ARG A 76 -22.71 11.79 1.91
N VAL A 77 -21.91 12.79 1.51
CA VAL A 77 -22.20 14.21 1.79
C VAL A 77 -23.57 14.61 1.27
N ARG A 78 -23.95 14.19 0.05
CA ARG A 78 -25.28 14.48 -0.51
C ARG A 78 -26.40 13.76 0.24
N LYS A 79 -26.16 12.52 0.66
CA LYS A 79 -27.16 11.68 1.33
C LYS A 79 -27.40 12.10 2.78
N ASP A 80 -26.36 12.56 3.47
CA ASP A 80 -26.38 12.87 4.90
C ASP A 80 -26.80 14.33 5.19
N GLY A 81 -27.38 15.02 4.20
CA GLY A 81 -27.99 16.36 4.39
C GLY A 81 -27.09 17.55 4.05
N GLY A 82 -25.92 17.31 3.45
CA GLY A 82 -24.98 18.36 3.06
C GLY A 82 -23.89 18.60 4.11
N ILE A 83 -23.33 19.80 4.10
CA ILE A 83 -22.25 20.20 5.02
C ILE A 83 -22.84 20.53 6.40
N SER A 84 -22.11 20.20 7.47
CA SER A 84 -22.50 20.58 8.83
C SER A 84 -22.85 22.06 8.89
N GLY A 85 -24.07 22.36 9.35
CA GLY A 85 -24.58 23.72 9.45
C GLY A 85 -23.77 24.58 10.43
N PRO A 86 -23.90 25.92 10.36
CA PRO A 86 -23.15 26.85 11.19
C PRO A 86 -23.42 26.62 12.69
N MET A 87 -22.36 26.75 13.48
CA MET A 87 -22.37 26.72 14.95
C MET A 87 -22.92 28.03 15.51
#